data_AF-K1T391-F1
#
_entry.id   AF-K1T391-F1
#
_cell.length_a   1.000
_cell.length_b   1.000
_cell.length_c   1.000
_cell.angle_alpha   90.00
_cell.angle_beta   90.00
_cell.angle_gamma   90.00
#
_symmetry.space_group_name_H-M   'P 1'
#
loop_
_entity.id
_entity.type
_entity.pdbx_description
1 polymer ?
#
loop_
_entity_poly.entity_id
_entity_poly.type
_entity_poly.pdbx_seq_one_letter_code
_entity_poly.pdbx_strand_id
1 'polypeptide(L)'
;GENPFTGEVAIALKNAKAETRKVFGATAIKDLSPGYYFSALSLGEACPVDAQEGDYLAIVSKEDGTDEYVEIFGPDMAEVHLPATGFQPRTFEVKTELGEGAQFIEASRSYNWVSRFYNGKPLQGCPYYFDVKIDAGIAKSFIELDGKSALTASFSNGVTFYAISPGIKPVYNLVVKTYRTYEEKTVEVTLAAPG
;
A
#
# COMPACT_ATOMS: atom_id res chain seq x y z
N GLY A 1 -16.09 14.40 12.39
CA GLY A 1 -17.03 14.41 13.52
C GLY A 1 -18.26 15.23 13.18
N GLU A 2 -19.10 15.50 14.17
CA GLU A 2 -20.30 16.36 14.05
C GLU A 2 -19.96 17.85 14.13
N ASN A 3 -18.83 18.19 14.77
CA ASN A 3 -18.32 19.55 14.87
C ASN A 3 -17.17 19.78 13.87
N PRO A 4 -16.97 21.03 13.41
CA PRO A 4 -15.78 21.39 12.65
C PRO A 4 -14.53 21.25 13.53
N PHE A 5 -13.39 20.99 12.90
CA PHE A 5 -12.10 20.91 13.57
C PHE A 5 -11.13 21.95 13.02
N THR A 6 -10.57 22.76 13.92
CA THR A 6 -9.46 23.68 13.65
C THR A 6 -8.39 23.42 14.70
N GLY A 7 -7.15 23.22 14.26
CA GLY A 7 -6.07 22.80 15.14
C GLY A 7 -4.88 22.28 14.34
N GLU A 8 -4.19 21.29 14.90
CA GLU A 8 -3.06 20.65 14.23
C GLU A 8 -3.05 19.14 14.43
N VAL A 9 -2.45 18.45 13.47
CA VAL A 9 -2.14 17.02 13.53
C VAL A 9 -0.62 16.87 13.46
N ALA A 10 -0.04 16.04 14.32
CA ALA A 10 1.40 15.90 14.47
C ALA A 10 1.80 14.45 14.81
N ILE A 11 3.11 14.21 14.85
CA ILE A 11 3.71 12.96 15.31
C ILE A 11 4.18 13.17 16.74
N ALA A 12 3.82 12.26 17.65
CA ALA A 12 4.31 12.23 19.02
C ALA A 12 5.25 11.03 19.22
N LEU A 13 6.47 11.29 19.68
CA LEU A 13 7.34 10.29 20.29
C LEU A 13 6.92 10.10 21.75
N LYS A 14 6.52 8.89 22.11
CA LYS A 14 6.07 8.53 23.45
C LYS A 14 6.89 7.37 23.99
N ASN A 15 7.08 7.32 25.31
CA ASN A 15 7.76 6.21 25.96
C ASN A 15 6.81 5.05 26.27
N ALA A 16 7.35 3.93 26.74
CA ALA A 16 6.55 2.74 27.11
C ALA A 16 5.49 2.98 28.22
N LYS A 17 5.52 4.13 28.91
CA LYS A 17 4.49 4.55 29.88
C LYS A 17 3.45 5.51 29.28
N ALA A 18 3.45 5.65 27.96
CA ALA A 18 2.62 6.59 27.21
C ALA A 18 2.88 8.08 27.52
N GLU A 19 4.02 8.43 28.11
CA GLU A 19 4.39 9.82 28.34
C GLU A 19 4.96 10.42 27.05
N THR A 20 4.45 11.58 26.65
CA THR A 20 4.94 12.30 25.46
C THR A 20 6.34 12.86 25.74
N ARG A 21 7.34 12.38 24.99
CA ARG A 21 8.71 12.89 25.03
C ARG A 21 8.88 14.08 24.10
N LYS A 22 8.29 14.02 22.91
CA LYS A 22 8.38 15.09 21.90
C LYS A 22 7.23 15.03 20.90
N VAL A 23 6.70 16.19 20.54
CA VAL A 23 5.82 16.36 19.37
C VAL A 23 6.60 17.06 18.25
N PHE A 24 6.44 16.61 17.01
CA PHE A 24 7.16 17.08 15.82
C PHE A 24 6.35 16.81 14.54
N GLY A 25 6.73 17.40 13.41
CA GLY A 25 6.08 17.17 12.12
C GLY A 25 4.63 17.63 12.07
N ALA A 26 4.30 18.70 12.81
CA ALA A 26 2.95 19.22 12.92
C ALA A 26 2.47 19.86 11.61
N THR A 27 1.21 19.62 11.28
CA THR A 27 0.51 20.23 10.15
C THR A 27 -0.78 20.87 10.66
N ALA A 28 -0.93 22.17 10.40
CA ALA A 28 -2.14 22.90 10.75
C ALA A 28 -3.32 22.47 9.86
N ILE A 29 -4.47 22.25 10.49
CA ILE A 29 -5.75 21.97 9.85
C ILE A 29 -6.70 23.13 10.16
N LYS A 30 -7.26 23.74 9.13
CA LYS A 30 -8.18 24.87 9.27
C LYS A 30 -9.57 24.48 8.81
N ASP A 31 -10.55 24.71 9.68
CA ASP A 31 -11.99 24.62 9.40
C ASP A 31 -12.38 23.32 8.68
N LEU A 32 -11.85 22.18 9.14
CA LEU A 32 -12.24 20.87 8.62
C LEU A 32 -13.71 20.65 8.95
N SER A 33 -14.55 20.71 7.92
CA SER A 33 -16.00 20.67 8.06
C SER A 33 -16.51 19.34 8.61
N PRO A 34 -17.68 19.32 9.28
CA PRO A 34 -18.33 18.09 9.70
C PRO A 34 -18.51 17.11 8.53
N GLY A 35 -18.22 15.83 8.78
CA GLY A 35 -18.29 14.77 7.75
C GLY A 35 -17.18 14.79 6.67
N TYR A 36 -16.29 15.78 6.67
CA TYR A 36 -15.14 15.80 5.77
C TYR A 36 -13.93 15.10 6.39
N TYR A 37 -13.09 14.53 5.53
CA TYR A 37 -11.83 13.88 5.90
C TYR A 37 -10.77 14.12 4.83
N PHE A 38 -9.50 14.02 5.21
CA PHE A 38 -8.39 13.95 4.27
C PHE A 38 -8.23 12.50 3.81
N SER A 39 -8.33 12.25 2.50
CA SER A 39 -8.05 10.93 1.93
C SER A 39 -6.58 10.52 2.09
N ALA A 40 -5.69 11.52 2.19
CA ALA A 40 -4.30 11.36 2.59
C ALA A 40 -3.80 12.66 3.23
N LEU A 41 -3.08 12.54 4.36
CA LEU A 41 -2.35 13.64 4.99
C LEU A 41 -0.91 13.18 5.22
N SER A 42 0.06 13.91 4.68
CA SER A 42 1.48 13.60 4.88
C SER A 42 2.00 14.34 6.10
N LEU A 43 2.59 13.60 7.03
CA LEU A 43 3.29 14.14 8.19
C LEU A 43 4.76 13.71 8.09
N GLY A 44 5.68 14.63 8.37
CA GLY A 44 7.09 14.30 8.28
C GLY A 44 8.00 15.43 8.73
N GLU A 45 8.87 15.12 9.68
CA GLU A 45 9.98 15.96 10.13
C GLU A 45 10.97 15.07 10.89
N ALA A 46 12.25 15.44 10.93
CA ALA A 46 13.22 14.74 11.76
C ALA A 46 12.90 15.00 13.24
N CYS A 47 12.74 13.94 14.04
CA CYS A 47 12.57 14.09 15.47
C CYS A 47 13.90 14.58 16.08
N PRO A 48 13.91 15.68 16.87
CA PRO A 48 15.13 16.19 17.50
C PRO A 48 15.53 15.42 18.76
N VAL A 49 14.74 14.41 19.16
CA VAL A 49 14.99 13.59 20.35
C VAL A 49 15.22 12.15 19.90
N ASP A 50 16.32 11.57 20.34
CA ASP A 50 16.61 10.16 20.08
C ASP A 50 15.60 9.25 20.78
N ALA A 51 15.04 8.34 20.00
CA ALA A 51 14.16 7.30 20.49
C ALA A 51 14.95 6.26 21.30
N GLN A 52 14.32 5.75 22.35
CA GLN A 52 14.84 4.70 23.21
C GLN A 52 14.14 3.36 22.90
N GLU A 53 14.71 2.26 23.40
CA GLU A 53 14.06 0.97 23.32
C GLU A 53 12.71 1.02 24.05
N GLY A 54 11.65 0.55 23.40
CA GLY A 54 10.28 0.61 23.91
C GLY A 54 9.55 1.92 23.63
N ASP A 55 10.20 2.94 23.07
CA ASP A 55 9.51 4.12 22.56
C ASP A 55 8.69 3.79 21.30
N TYR A 56 7.62 4.55 21.11
CA TYR A 56 6.75 4.46 19.95
C TYR A 56 6.35 5.83 19.43
N LEU A 57 5.92 5.86 18.17
CA LEU A 57 5.33 7.00 17.50
C LEU A 57 3.82 6.81 17.46
N ALA A 58 3.08 7.85 17.81
CA ALA A 58 1.64 7.94 17.63
C ALA A 58 1.30 9.18 16.80
N ILE A 59 0.19 9.15 16.08
CA ILE A 59 -0.37 10.35 15.47
C ILE A 59 -1.25 11.03 16.50
N VAL A 60 -1.08 12.33 16.68
CA VAL A 60 -1.83 13.12 17.66
C VAL A 60 -2.48 14.33 17.01
N SER A 61 -3.59 14.78 17.57
CA SER A 61 -4.22 16.06 17.23
C SER A 61 -4.32 16.96 18.45
N LYS A 62 -4.25 18.27 18.23
CA LYS A 62 -4.56 19.30 19.23
C LYS A 62 -5.52 20.30 18.61
N GLU A 63 -6.64 20.53 19.28
CA GLU A 63 -7.63 21.53 18.85
C GLU A 63 -7.18 22.93 19.27
N ASP A 64 -7.43 23.93 18.43
CA ASP A 64 -7.12 25.32 18.75
C ASP A 64 -7.85 25.76 20.02
N GLY A 65 -7.12 26.38 20.95
CA GLY A 65 -7.65 26.75 22.27
C GLY A 65 -7.55 25.65 23.33
N THR A 66 -6.98 24.49 22.99
CA THR A 66 -6.62 23.44 23.95
C THR A 66 -5.10 23.33 24.10
N ASP A 67 -4.66 22.84 25.27
CA ASP A 67 -3.23 22.67 25.58
C ASP A 67 -2.73 21.24 25.32
N GLU A 68 -3.64 20.27 25.25
CA GLU A 68 -3.29 18.84 25.24
C GLU A 68 -3.41 18.21 23.86
N TYR A 69 -2.40 17.42 23.49
CA TYR A 69 -2.47 16.54 22.33
C TYR A 69 -3.17 15.23 22.69
N VAL A 70 -4.10 14.81 21.84
CA VAL A 70 -4.85 13.55 21.95
C VAL A 70 -4.44 12.61 20.82
N GLU A 71 -4.25 11.33 21.11
CA GLU A 71 -3.93 10.31 20.08
C GLU A 71 -5.10 10.10 19.12
N ILE A 72 -4.79 10.02 17.82
CA ILE A 72 -5.74 9.63 16.78
C ILE A 72 -5.72 8.11 16.66
N PHE A 73 -6.86 7.48 16.92
CA PHE A 73 -7.02 6.03 16.81
C PHE A 73 -7.29 5.56 15.38
N GLY A 74 -7.08 4.26 15.17
CA GLY A 74 -7.47 3.57 13.96
C GLY A 74 -8.98 3.55 13.73
N PRO A 75 -9.43 3.12 12.54
CA PRO A 75 -10.86 3.09 12.18
C PRO A 75 -11.70 2.16 13.06
N ASP A 76 -11.07 1.21 13.74
CA ASP A 76 -11.65 0.29 14.72
C ASP A 76 -11.50 0.77 16.17
N MET A 77 -11.14 2.05 16.37
CA MET A 77 -10.83 2.66 17.67
C MET A 77 -9.64 2.01 18.39
N ALA A 78 -8.81 1.24 17.68
CA ALA A 78 -7.60 0.67 18.23
C ALA A 78 -6.45 1.69 18.23
N GLU A 79 -5.58 1.58 19.22
CA GLU A 79 -4.31 2.31 19.26
C GLU A 79 -3.42 1.88 18.08
N VAL A 80 -2.90 2.85 17.35
CA VAL A 80 -2.00 2.62 16.20
C VAL A 80 -0.64 3.22 16.53
N HIS A 81 0.26 2.37 17.00
CA HIS A 81 1.61 2.77 17.38
C HIS A 81 2.65 2.18 16.43
N LEU A 82 3.65 2.99 16.07
CA LEU A 82 4.82 2.54 15.33
C LEU A 82 6.02 2.48 16.28
N PRO A 83 6.77 1.37 16.37
CA PRO A 83 8.03 1.34 17.11
C PRO A 83 8.94 2.48 16.67
N ALA A 84 9.43 3.29 17.62
CA ALA A 84 10.33 4.41 17.30
C ALA A 84 11.78 3.96 17.13
N THR A 85 12.11 2.78 17.65
CA THR A 85 13.39 2.09 17.47
C THR A 85 13.18 0.69 16.89
N GLY A 86 14.18 0.18 16.16
CA GLY A 86 14.15 -1.19 15.61
C GLY A 86 13.03 -1.45 14.60
N PHE A 87 12.33 -0.42 14.12
CA PHE A 87 11.25 -0.58 13.17
C PHE A 87 11.76 -1.19 11.86
N GLN A 88 11.15 -2.30 11.48
CA GLN A 88 11.31 -2.87 10.15
C GLN A 88 9.99 -2.66 9.40
N PRO A 89 9.99 -1.91 8.29
CA PRO A 89 8.77 -1.71 7.53
C PRO A 89 8.30 -3.05 6.97
N ARG A 90 6.98 -3.22 6.90
CA ARG A 90 6.39 -4.41 6.30
C ARG A 90 6.70 -4.40 4.80
N THR A 91 7.18 -5.53 4.31
CA THR A 91 7.46 -5.77 2.90
C THR A 91 6.57 -6.88 2.39
N PHE A 92 6.53 -7.06 1.07
CA PHE A 92 5.88 -8.21 0.47
C PHE A 92 6.74 -8.86 -0.61
N GLU A 93 6.36 -10.08 -0.99
CA GLU A 93 7.02 -10.86 -2.02
C GLU A 93 6.04 -11.28 -3.11
N VAL A 94 6.55 -11.42 -4.33
CA VAL A 94 5.82 -12.01 -5.45
C VAL A 94 6.42 -13.38 -5.73
N LYS A 95 5.68 -14.44 -5.42
CA LYS A 95 6.04 -15.81 -5.79
C LYS A 95 5.56 -16.07 -7.21
N THR A 96 6.41 -16.67 -8.04
CA THR A 96 6.11 -16.88 -9.45
C THR A 96 6.05 -18.36 -9.79
N GLU A 97 4.97 -18.76 -10.46
CA GLU A 97 4.82 -20.03 -11.16
C GLU A 97 4.69 -19.72 -12.65
N LEU A 98 5.80 -19.84 -13.37
CA LEU A 98 5.90 -19.43 -14.76
C LEU A 98 5.73 -20.63 -15.69
N GLY A 99 4.74 -20.56 -16.57
CA GLY A 99 4.57 -21.48 -17.67
C GLY A 99 5.76 -21.45 -18.64
N GLU A 100 5.85 -22.48 -19.47
CA GLU A 100 6.92 -22.58 -20.47
C GLU A 100 7.00 -21.31 -21.33
N GLY A 101 8.21 -20.77 -21.51
CA GLY A 101 8.46 -19.58 -22.31
C GLY A 101 7.97 -18.26 -21.69
N ALA A 102 7.58 -18.25 -20.41
CA ALA A 102 7.26 -17.02 -19.68
C ALA A 102 8.43 -16.58 -18.80
N GLN A 103 8.68 -15.27 -18.75
CA GLN A 103 9.68 -14.65 -17.89
C GLN A 103 9.07 -13.47 -17.13
N PHE A 104 9.22 -13.48 -15.80
CA PHE A 104 8.89 -12.33 -14.96
C PHE A 104 9.97 -11.24 -15.07
N ILE A 105 9.56 -9.99 -15.25
CA ILE A 105 10.46 -8.84 -15.37
C ILE A 105 9.97 -7.74 -14.43
N GLU A 106 10.77 -7.37 -13.44
CA GLU A 106 10.46 -6.21 -12.60
C GLU A 106 10.55 -4.92 -13.43
N ALA A 107 9.55 -4.03 -13.28
CA ALA A 107 9.60 -2.73 -13.94
C ALA A 107 10.76 -1.88 -13.40
N SER A 108 11.27 -0.97 -14.23
CA SER A 108 12.43 -0.14 -13.86
C SER A 108 12.17 0.76 -12.65
N ARG A 109 13.26 1.25 -12.04
CA ARG A 109 13.22 2.13 -10.86
C ARG A 109 12.47 3.45 -11.05
N SER A 110 12.20 3.87 -12.29
CA SER A 110 11.36 5.04 -12.56
C SER A 110 9.88 4.81 -12.24
N TYR A 111 9.43 3.55 -12.27
CA TYR A 111 8.07 3.14 -11.88
C TYR A 111 8.05 2.54 -10.47
N ASN A 112 9.03 1.68 -10.18
CA ASN A 112 9.28 1.06 -8.89
C ASN A 112 10.33 1.88 -8.11
N TRP A 113 9.92 3.02 -7.56
CA TRP A 113 10.85 3.95 -6.89
C TRP A 113 11.62 3.27 -5.75
N VAL A 114 12.91 3.59 -5.63
CA VAL A 114 13.78 3.03 -4.58
C VAL A 114 13.22 3.27 -3.17
N SER A 115 12.56 4.40 -2.95
CA SER A 115 11.89 4.73 -1.68
C SER A 115 10.71 3.83 -1.33
N ARG A 116 10.24 2.99 -2.27
CA ARG A 116 9.17 2.00 -2.08
C ARG A 116 9.73 0.61 -1.77
N PHE A 117 11.02 0.49 -1.53
CA PHE A 117 11.68 -0.78 -1.22
C PHE A 117 12.42 -0.69 0.11
N TYR A 118 12.47 -1.82 0.81
CA TYR A 118 13.29 -2.01 1.99
C TYR A 118 14.05 -3.32 1.84
N ASN A 119 15.39 -3.27 1.93
CA ASN A 119 16.28 -4.41 1.71
C ASN A 119 16.00 -5.18 0.40
N GLY A 120 15.70 -4.45 -0.68
CA GLY A 120 15.41 -5.02 -1.99
C GLY A 120 14.01 -5.63 -2.15
N LYS A 121 13.15 -5.54 -1.13
CA LYS A 121 11.75 -6.00 -1.20
C LYS A 121 10.77 -4.83 -1.29
N PRO A 122 9.68 -4.93 -2.05
CA PRO A 122 8.62 -3.93 -2.09
C PRO A 122 7.98 -3.70 -0.72
N LEU A 123 7.70 -2.43 -0.39
CA LEU A 123 7.00 -2.03 0.84
C LEU A 123 5.51 -2.29 0.74
N GLN A 124 4.90 -2.79 1.82
CA GLN A 124 3.44 -2.85 1.91
C GLN A 124 2.83 -1.45 1.88
N GLY A 125 1.66 -1.32 1.24
CA GLY A 125 0.98 -0.05 0.98
C GLY A 125 1.50 0.70 -0.25
N CYS A 126 2.64 0.29 -0.83
CA CYS A 126 3.16 0.88 -2.06
C CYS A 126 2.66 0.13 -3.30
N PRO A 127 2.54 0.82 -4.46
CA PRO A 127 2.34 0.15 -5.73
C PRO A 127 3.63 -0.52 -6.19
N TYR A 128 3.49 -1.66 -6.88
CA TYR A 128 4.58 -2.40 -7.49
C TYR A 128 4.19 -2.87 -8.90
N TYR A 129 5.08 -2.63 -9.85
CA TYR A 129 4.83 -2.85 -11.27
C TYR A 129 5.78 -3.88 -11.84
N PHE A 130 5.28 -4.72 -12.73
CA PHE A 130 6.08 -5.74 -13.40
C PHE A 130 5.53 -6.05 -14.79
N ASP A 131 6.32 -6.72 -15.60
CA ASP A 131 5.94 -7.24 -16.90
C ASP A 131 6.14 -8.77 -16.93
N VAL A 132 5.48 -9.42 -17.88
CA VAL A 132 5.65 -10.83 -18.18
C VAL A 132 5.97 -10.97 -19.66
N LYS A 133 7.23 -11.26 -19.96
CA LYS A 133 7.65 -11.55 -21.33
C LYS A 133 7.24 -12.96 -21.69
N ILE A 134 6.60 -13.11 -22.84
CA ILE A 134 6.15 -14.38 -23.39
C ILE A 134 6.92 -14.66 -24.68
N ASP A 135 7.46 -15.86 -24.81
CA ASP A 135 8.15 -16.30 -26.01
C ASP A 135 7.21 -16.32 -27.23
N ALA A 136 7.76 -15.99 -28.40
CA ALA A 136 7.00 -15.87 -29.65
C ALA A 136 6.29 -17.17 -30.10
N GLY A 137 6.72 -18.33 -29.58
CA GLY A 137 6.12 -19.64 -29.86
C GLY A 137 4.91 -20.01 -28.99
N ILE A 138 4.46 -19.11 -28.12
CA ILE A 138 3.28 -19.31 -27.28
C ILE A 138 2.06 -18.65 -27.97
N ALA A 139 1.01 -19.44 -28.21
CA ALA A 139 -0.21 -18.98 -28.87
C ALA A 139 -1.14 -18.20 -27.93
N LYS A 140 -1.20 -18.60 -26.65
CA LYS A 140 -2.04 -17.93 -25.64
C LYS A 140 -1.36 -17.97 -24.27
N SER A 141 -1.53 -16.90 -23.49
CA SER A 141 -1.14 -16.85 -22.09
C SER A 141 -2.23 -16.24 -21.20
N PHE A 142 -2.22 -16.63 -19.93
CA PHE A 142 -3.05 -16.06 -18.87
C PHE A 142 -2.15 -15.71 -17.70
N ILE A 143 -2.27 -14.47 -17.22
CA ILE A 143 -1.48 -13.95 -16.11
C ILE A 143 -2.46 -13.75 -14.95
N GLU A 144 -2.28 -14.55 -13.91
CA GLU A 144 -3.13 -14.56 -12.73
C GLU A 144 -2.33 -14.13 -11.49
N LEU A 145 -2.87 -13.21 -10.71
CA LEU A 145 -2.38 -12.83 -9.40
C LEU A 145 -3.39 -13.28 -8.34
N ASP A 146 -2.95 -14.16 -7.44
CA ASP A 146 -3.80 -14.81 -6.43
C ASP A 146 -5.08 -15.45 -7.03
N GLY A 147 -4.94 -16.11 -8.19
CA GLY A 147 -6.03 -16.80 -8.88
C GLY A 147 -7.03 -15.89 -9.60
N LYS A 148 -6.75 -14.59 -9.71
CA LYS A 148 -7.54 -13.61 -10.48
C LYS A 148 -6.69 -13.02 -11.60
N SER A 149 -7.30 -12.57 -12.70
CA SER A 149 -6.56 -11.87 -13.75
C SER A 149 -5.74 -10.71 -13.17
N ALA A 150 -4.46 -10.66 -13.49
CA ALA A 150 -3.59 -9.59 -13.04
C ALA A 150 -4.06 -8.24 -13.60
N LEU A 151 -4.16 -7.24 -12.73
CA LEU A 151 -4.53 -5.88 -13.13
C LEU A 151 -3.39 -5.20 -13.85
N THR A 152 -3.71 -4.28 -14.75
CA THR A 152 -2.74 -3.45 -15.45
C THR A 152 -2.84 -1.99 -15.03
N ALA A 153 -1.71 -1.28 -15.13
CA ALA A 153 -1.61 0.15 -14.95
C ALA A 153 -0.94 0.77 -16.17
N SER A 154 -1.58 1.78 -16.74
CA SER A 154 -1.08 2.54 -17.89
C SER A 154 -0.58 3.91 -17.47
N PHE A 155 0.55 4.32 -18.02
CA PHE A 155 1.22 5.58 -17.71
C PHE A 155 1.09 6.57 -18.87
N SER A 156 1.23 7.86 -18.58
CA SER A 156 1.06 8.94 -19.57
C SER A 156 2.06 8.90 -20.73
N ASN A 157 3.19 8.21 -20.55
CA ASN A 157 4.17 7.94 -21.61
C ASN A 157 3.82 6.73 -22.49
N GLY A 158 2.62 6.16 -22.33
CA GLY A 158 2.09 5.06 -23.15
C GLY A 158 2.53 3.67 -22.71
N VAL A 159 3.32 3.53 -21.64
CA VAL A 159 3.75 2.22 -21.13
C VAL A 159 2.67 1.62 -20.24
N THR A 160 2.46 0.31 -20.34
CA THR A 160 1.53 -0.46 -19.51
C THR A 160 2.28 -1.59 -18.81
N PHE A 161 2.02 -1.77 -17.51
CA PHE A 161 2.55 -2.86 -16.69
C PHE A 161 1.43 -3.63 -16.01
N TYR A 162 1.71 -4.84 -15.57
CA TYR A 162 0.93 -5.47 -14.50
C TYR A 162 1.22 -4.77 -13.18
N ALA A 163 0.21 -4.70 -12.31
CA ALA A 163 0.28 -3.91 -11.09
C ALA A 163 -0.25 -4.68 -9.87
N ILE A 164 0.47 -4.52 -8.76
CA ILE A 164 -0.01 -4.77 -7.40
C ILE A 164 -0.16 -3.39 -6.76
N SER A 165 -1.39 -2.89 -6.61
CA SER A 165 -1.61 -1.51 -6.15
C SER A 165 -2.93 -1.34 -5.37
N PRO A 166 -2.87 -0.98 -4.07
CA PRO A 166 -1.69 -1.04 -3.20
C PRO A 166 -1.33 -2.50 -2.84
N GLY A 167 -0.04 -2.80 -2.68
CA GLY A 167 0.44 -4.09 -2.18
C GLY A 167 0.23 -4.24 -0.68
N ILE A 168 -0.88 -4.82 -0.24
CA ILE A 168 -1.26 -4.94 1.17
C ILE A 168 -0.95 -6.32 1.79
N LYS A 169 -0.85 -7.36 0.97
CA LYS A 169 -0.57 -8.73 1.45
C LYS A 169 0.93 -8.95 1.61
N PRO A 170 1.38 -9.83 2.51
CA PRO A 170 2.80 -10.17 2.63
C PRO A 170 3.32 -11.01 1.46
N VAL A 171 2.44 -11.74 0.78
CA VAL A 171 2.80 -12.59 -0.37
C VAL A 171 1.69 -12.49 -1.41
N TYR A 172 2.10 -12.37 -2.66
CA TYR A 172 1.25 -12.49 -3.84
C TYR A 172 1.75 -13.65 -4.70
N ASN A 173 0.83 -14.47 -5.22
CA ASN A 173 1.18 -15.60 -6.08
C ASN A 173 0.85 -15.25 -7.53
N LEU A 174 1.88 -15.07 -8.35
CA LEU A 174 1.76 -14.85 -9.77
C LEU A 174 1.86 -16.21 -10.49
N VAL A 175 0.80 -16.58 -11.20
CA VAL A 175 0.77 -17.77 -12.04
C VAL A 175 0.63 -17.33 -13.49
N VAL A 176 1.57 -17.74 -14.34
CA VAL A 176 1.52 -17.49 -15.77
C VAL A 176 1.27 -18.81 -16.48
N LYS A 177 0.08 -19.00 -17.05
CA LYS A 177 -0.25 -20.19 -17.84
C LYS A 177 0.03 -19.90 -19.30
N THR A 178 0.81 -20.75 -19.96
CA THR A 178 1.14 -20.60 -21.38
C THR A 178 0.74 -21.84 -22.17
N TYR A 179 0.30 -21.62 -23.41
CA TYR A 179 -0.17 -22.67 -24.31
C TYR A 179 0.44 -22.47 -25.70
N ARG A 180 1.18 -23.46 -26.19
CA ARG A 180 1.71 -23.46 -27.57
C ARG A 180 0.61 -23.65 -28.62
N THR A 181 -0.44 -24.38 -28.25
CA THR A 181 -1.66 -24.60 -29.03
C THR A 181 -2.86 -24.31 -28.13
N TYR A 182 -3.77 -23.44 -28.58
CA TYR A 182 -4.93 -23.04 -27.79
C TYR A 182 -6.16 -22.93 -28.69
N GLU A 183 -7.21 -23.67 -28.36
CA GLU A 183 -8.51 -23.60 -29.02
C GLU A 183 -9.56 -23.12 -28.01
N GLU A 184 -10.27 -22.04 -28.33
CA GLU A 184 -11.39 -21.57 -27.52
C GLU A 184 -12.60 -22.47 -27.74
N LYS A 185 -13.03 -23.19 -26.70
CA LYS A 185 -14.33 -23.89 -26.72
C LYS A 185 -15.43 -22.91 -26.32
N THR A 186 -16.26 -22.52 -27.28
CA THR A 186 -17.55 -21.88 -27.00
C THR A 186 -18.48 -22.92 -26.37
N VAL A 187 -18.90 -22.68 -25.13
CA VAL A 187 -19.97 -23.43 -24.48
C VAL A 187 -21.26 -22.65 -24.69
N GLU A 188 -22.14 -23.13 -25.58
CA GLU A 188 -23.49 -22.59 -25.71
C GLU A 188 -24.32 -23.05 -24.50
N VAL A 189 -24.65 -22.10 -23.61
CA VAL A 189 -25.61 -22.35 -22.54
C VAL A 189 -27.00 -22.06 -23.07
N THR A 190 -27.74 -23.11 -23.42
CA THR A 190 -29.16 -22.98 -23.78
C THR A 190 -29.96 -22.70 -22.52
N LEU A 191 -30.40 -21.46 -22.31
CA LEU A 191 -31.36 -21.12 -21.27
C LEU A 191 -32.74 -21.64 -21.70
N ALA A 192 -33.24 -22.69 -21.04
CA ALA A 192 -34.61 -23.13 -21.22
C ALA A 192 -35.57 -22.04 -20.72
N ALA A 193 -36.54 -21.65 -21.55
CA ALA A 193 -37.55 -20.67 -21.17
C ALA A 193 -38.43 -21.21 -20.03
N PRO A 194 -38.82 -20.38 -19.04
CA PRO A 194 -39.83 -20.77 -18.07
C PRO A 194 -41.18 -20.96 -18.80
N GLY A 195 -41.84 -22.09 -18.52
CA GLY A 195 -43.09 -22.52 -19.16
C GLY A 195 -44.34 -21.79 -18.67
#